data_AF-A0A949ZMJ7-F1
#
_entry.id   AF-A0A949ZMJ7-F1
#
_cell.length_a   1.000
_cell.length_b   1.000
_cell.length_c   1.000
_cell.angle_alpha   90.00
_cell.angle_beta   90.00
_cell.angle_gamma   90.00
#
_symmetry.space_group_name_H-M   'P 1'
#
loop_
_entity.id
_entity.type
_entity.pdbx_description
1 polymer ?
#
loop_
_entity_poly.entity_id
_entity_poly.type
_entity_poly.pdbx_seq_one_letter_code
_entity_poly.pdbx_strand_id
1 'polypeptide(L)'
;MSFRVAVALVVLACEVSVAQSSGDPHFSDAAASLFTQSAFAHGYIHGYEDGFHAADQDLQFGRLSRGVHARARSHPENLIPSQNPASLRKGYSQGFVAGYADGAAGSEFRAISEMREAAAVLGTELPNNDAPGSGMAMAANFNRGFEDGYFAGQAYAGKPRAPLGDFAYLTSFCMGHLYGPTADDKRLGDPQKAACRGYATGFRIGYSDIRSREANTRASAK
;
A
#
# COMPACT_ATOMS: atom_id res chain seq x y z
N MET A 1 51.90 14.62 -34.94
CA MET A 1 50.58 15.04 -34.43
C MET A 1 49.60 13.86 -34.47
N SER A 2 49.71 12.85 -33.60
CA SER A 2 48.81 11.67 -33.70
C SER A 2 48.51 10.91 -32.41
N PHE A 3 49.05 11.30 -31.24
CA PHE A 3 48.81 10.56 -29.99
C PHE A 3 47.84 11.24 -29.02
N ARG A 4 47.58 12.55 -29.18
CA ARG A 4 46.72 13.31 -28.25
C ARG A 4 45.22 13.23 -28.57
N VAL A 5 44.85 12.79 -29.78
CA VAL A 5 43.44 12.65 -30.19
C VAL A 5 42.86 11.30 -29.73
N ALA A 6 43.69 10.26 -29.61
CA ALA A 6 43.23 8.93 -29.22
C ALA A 6 42.81 8.83 -27.73
N VAL A 7 43.44 9.60 -26.84
CA VAL A 7 43.12 9.59 -25.40
C VAL A 7 41.81 10.32 -25.11
N ALA A 8 41.47 11.36 -25.87
CA ALA A 8 40.22 12.10 -25.70
C ALA A 8 38.97 11.28 -26.06
N LEU A 9 39.11 10.29 -26.97
CA LEU A 9 38.01 9.41 -27.38
C LEU A 9 37.75 8.26 -26.41
N VAL A 10 38.72 7.86 -25.58
CA VAL A 10 38.53 6.80 -24.57
C VAL A 10 37.88 7.33 -23.29
N VAL A 11 38.09 8.60 -22.94
CA VAL A 11 37.45 9.22 -21.77
C VAL A 11 35.97 9.57 -22.03
N LEU A 12 35.58 9.80 -23.28
CA LEU A 12 34.18 10.11 -23.64
C LEU A 12 33.24 8.89 -23.68
N ALA A 13 33.77 7.66 -23.60
CA ALA A 13 32.97 6.43 -23.66
C ALA A 13 32.52 5.90 -22.29
N CYS A 14 32.90 6.56 -21.19
CA CYS A 14 32.59 6.11 -19.82
C CYS A 14 31.43 6.88 -19.13
N GLU A 15 30.73 7.74 -19.86
CA GLU A 15 29.63 8.56 -19.32
C GLU A 15 28.22 8.01 -19.64
N VAL A 16 28.12 6.86 -20.33
CA VAL A 16 26.85 6.13 -20.45
C VAL A 16 26.64 5.31 -19.17
N SER A 17 26.59 6.00 -18.03
CA SER A 17 26.07 5.42 -16.80
C SER A 17 24.59 5.21 -17.00
N VAL A 18 24.28 3.99 -17.44
CA VAL A 18 23.06 3.23 -17.20
C VAL A 18 22.08 4.01 -16.32
N ALA A 19 21.20 4.80 -16.93
CA ALA A 19 19.93 5.15 -16.33
C ALA A 19 19.09 3.86 -16.32
N GLN A 20 19.48 2.92 -15.47
CA GLN A 20 18.61 1.86 -15.02
C GLN A 20 17.51 2.63 -14.29
N SER A 21 16.35 2.76 -14.92
CA SER A 21 15.12 2.87 -14.14
C SER A 21 15.10 1.60 -13.30
N SER A 22 15.66 1.65 -12.09
CA SER A 22 15.43 0.60 -11.12
C SER A 22 13.91 0.56 -11.00
N GLY A 23 13.31 -0.51 -11.54
CA GLY A 23 11.89 -0.74 -11.36
C GLY A 23 11.57 -0.70 -9.88
N ASP A 24 10.32 -0.39 -9.53
CA ASP A 24 9.92 -0.36 -8.12
C ASP A 24 10.36 -1.65 -7.42
N PRO A 25 11.21 -1.58 -6.36
CA PRO A 25 11.61 -2.78 -5.65
C PRO A 25 10.39 -3.52 -5.08
N HIS A 26 9.30 -2.81 -4.80
CA HIS A 26 8.05 -3.41 -4.34
C HIS A 26 7.45 -4.41 -5.34
N PHE A 27 7.68 -4.25 -6.65
CA PHE A 27 7.21 -5.20 -7.65
C PHE A 27 8.02 -6.51 -7.69
N SER A 28 9.11 -6.60 -6.92
CA SER A 28 9.87 -7.84 -6.70
C SER A 28 9.59 -8.49 -5.34
N ASP A 29 8.77 -7.86 -4.50
CA ASP A 29 8.42 -8.38 -3.17
C ASP A 29 7.39 -9.53 -3.23
N ALA A 30 7.29 -10.33 -2.17
CA ALA A 30 6.21 -11.32 -2.03
C ALA A 30 4.80 -10.68 -2.02
N ALA A 31 4.68 -9.39 -1.70
CA ALA A 31 3.46 -8.59 -1.83
C ALA A 31 3.29 -7.91 -3.20
N ALA A 32 4.14 -8.21 -4.21
CA ALA A 32 4.08 -7.57 -5.52
C ALA A 32 2.70 -7.62 -6.17
N SER A 33 2.00 -8.76 -6.07
CA SER A 33 0.65 -8.92 -6.61
C SER A 33 -0.34 -7.92 -6.03
N LEU A 34 -0.17 -7.51 -4.77
CA LEU A 34 -1.00 -6.52 -4.12
C LEU A 34 -0.71 -5.11 -4.65
N PHE A 35 0.57 -4.75 -4.78
CA PHE A 35 0.99 -3.45 -5.30
C PHE A 35 0.62 -3.27 -6.77
N THR A 36 0.66 -4.35 -7.57
CA THR A 36 0.21 -4.31 -8.97
C THR A 36 -1.31 -4.14 -9.10
N GLN A 37 -2.10 -4.76 -8.22
CA GLN A 37 -3.56 -4.72 -8.31
C GLN A 37 -4.20 -3.52 -7.61
N SER A 38 -3.52 -2.92 -6.62
CA SER A 38 -4.04 -1.77 -5.89
C SER A 38 -3.04 -0.62 -5.88
N ALA A 39 -3.38 0.43 -6.64
CA ALA A 39 -2.75 1.73 -6.56
C ALA A 39 -2.77 2.28 -5.12
N PHE A 40 -3.86 2.07 -4.37
CA PHE A 40 -3.92 2.45 -2.96
C PHE A 40 -2.83 1.74 -2.13
N ALA A 41 -2.74 0.41 -2.21
CA ALA A 41 -1.75 -0.37 -1.45
C ALA A 41 -0.32 0.01 -1.82
N HIS A 42 -0.07 0.24 -3.12
CA HIS A 42 1.23 0.70 -3.63
C HIS A 42 1.58 2.10 -3.12
N GLY A 43 0.63 3.03 -3.17
CA GLY A 43 0.83 4.35 -2.59
C GLY A 43 1.07 4.28 -1.09
N TYR A 44 0.30 3.45 -0.39
CA TYR A 44 0.41 3.25 1.04
C TYR A 44 1.80 2.80 1.47
N ILE A 45 2.41 1.81 0.80
CA ILE A 45 3.72 1.32 1.25
C ILE A 45 4.81 2.40 1.12
N HIS A 46 4.84 3.11 0.00
CA HIS A 46 5.73 4.26 -0.20
C HIS A 46 5.50 5.35 0.85
N GLY A 47 4.23 5.68 1.11
CA GLY A 47 3.88 6.64 2.15
C GLY A 47 4.39 6.20 3.51
N TYR A 48 4.18 4.93 3.87
CA TYR A 48 4.60 4.38 5.15
C TYR A 48 6.12 4.48 5.33
N GLU A 49 6.90 4.09 4.33
CA GLU A 49 8.37 4.20 4.35
C GLU A 49 8.83 5.64 4.58
N ASP A 50 8.31 6.57 3.78
CA ASP A 50 8.62 7.99 3.90
C ASP A 50 8.24 8.55 5.28
N GLY A 51 7.06 8.17 5.79
CA GLY A 51 6.58 8.58 7.10
C GLY A 51 7.45 8.05 8.23
N PHE A 52 7.85 6.78 8.16
CA PHE A 52 8.69 6.13 9.16
C PHE A 52 10.07 6.78 9.23
N HIS A 53 10.71 6.98 8.08
CA HIS A 53 12.00 7.68 8.00
C HIS A 53 11.90 9.15 8.42
N ALA A 54 10.80 9.82 8.07
CA ALA A 54 10.54 11.18 8.51
C ALA A 54 10.47 11.30 10.04
N ALA A 55 9.86 10.33 10.72
CA ALA A 55 9.77 10.31 12.17
C ALA A 55 11.13 10.02 12.81
N ASP A 56 11.89 9.04 12.29
CA ASP A 56 13.26 8.75 12.76
C ASP A 56 14.17 9.99 12.63
N GLN A 57 14.09 10.68 11.49
CA GLN A 57 14.82 11.93 11.29
C GLN A 57 14.43 13.00 12.32
N ASP A 58 13.14 13.21 12.56
CA ASP A 58 12.68 14.18 13.54
C ASP A 58 13.16 13.82 14.96
N LEU A 59 13.14 12.53 15.32
CA LEU A 59 13.68 12.04 16.60
C LEU A 59 15.18 12.31 16.74
N GLN A 60 15.98 11.97 15.73
CA GLN A 60 17.44 12.17 15.75
C GLN A 60 17.83 13.64 15.86
N PHE A 61 17.04 14.55 15.30
CA PHE A 61 17.28 15.99 15.39
C PHE A 61 16.52 16.68 16.54
N GLY A 62 15.87 15.93 17.43
CA GLY A 62 15.11 16.48 18.56
C GLY A 62 13.96 17.41 18.12
N ARG A 63 13.38 17.18 16.95
CA ARG A 63 12.29 17.97 16.38
C ARG A 63 10.95 17.45 16.88
N LEU A 64 10.07 18.37 17.26
CA LEU A 64 8.67 18.04 17.49
C LEU A 64 7.98 17.65 16.19
N SER A 65 7.09 16.67 16.27
CA SER A 65 6.17 16.31 15.19
C SER A 65 5.38 17.53 14.75
N ARG A 66 5.71 18.05 13.57
CA ARG A 66 5.07 19.24 13.00
C ARG A 66 4.66 18.97 11.57
N GLY A 67 3.38 19.22 11.28
CA GLY A 67 2.86 19.20 9.92
C GLY A 67 2.82 17.81 9.27
N VAL A 68 2.68 16.72 10.03
CA VAL A 68 2.59 15.34 9.49
C VAL A 68 1.55 15.25 8.37
N HIS A 69 0.34 15.79 8.58
CA HIS A 69 -0.70 15.80 7.55
C HIS A 69 -0.40 16.72 6.36
N ALA A 70 0.42 17.75 6.53
CA ALA A 70 0.89 18.58 5.42
C ALA A 70 1.91 17.81 4.58
N ARG A 71 2.86 17.12 5.22
CA ARG A 71 3.86 16.26 4.59
C ARG A 71 3.23 15.04 3.90
N ALA A 72 2.22 14.43 4.51
CA ALA A 72 1.44 13.36 3.93
C ALA A 72 0.67 13.77 2.66
N ARG A 73 0.50 15.08 2.42
CA ARG A 73 -0.12 15.64 1.20
C ARG A 73 0.90 16.08 0.16
N SER A 74 2.15 16.34 0.56
CA SER A 74 3.25 16.57 -0.39
C SER A 74 3.70 15.23 -0.94
N HIS A 75 2.93 14.75 -1.93
CA HIS A 75 3.24 13.54 -2.65
C HIS A 75 4.49 13.75 -3.50
N PRO A 76 5.44 12.80 -3.53
CA PRO A 76 6.51 12.86 -4.51
C PRO A 76 5.90 12.77 -5.90
N GLU A 77 6.06 13.81 -6.72
CA GLU A 77 5.60 13.84 -8.13
C GLU A 77 6.21 12.71 -8.99
N ASN A 78 7.25 12.05 -8.46
CA ASN A 78 8.06 11.03 -9.13
C ASN A 78 7.65 9.59 -8.80
N LEU A 79 6.56 9.35 -8.07
CA LEU A 79 6.06 7.99 -7.93
C LEU A 79 5.59 7.46 -9.29
N ILE A 80 5.86 6.16 -9.53
CA ILE A 80 5.65 5.49 -10.82
C ILE A 80 4.25 5.79 -11.36
N PRO A 81 4.09 6.04 -12.68
CA PRO A 81 2.79 6.27 -13.28
C PRO A 81 1.79 5.20 -12.88
N SER A 82 0.81 5.58 -12.07
CA SER A 82 -0.29 4.70 -11.67
C SER A 82 -1.48 4.93 -12.58
N GLN A 83 -2.22 3.86 -12.91
CA GLN A 83 -3.49 3.97 -13.62
C GLN A 83 -4.57 4.69 -12.79
N ASN A 84 -4.38 4.80 -11.46
CA ASN A 84 -5.26 5.54 -10.57
C ASN A 84 -4.48 6.45 -9.60
N PRO A 85 -3.99 7.61 -10.08
CA PRO A 85 -3.17 8.52 -9.28
C PRO A 85 -3.87 9.07 -8.04
N ALA A 86 -5.21 9.19 -8.07
CA ALA A 86 -5.98 9.67 -6.92
C ALA A 86 -5.96 8.66 -5.77
N SER A 87 -6.18 7.38 -6.08
CA SER A 87 -6.13 6.30 -5.09
C SER A 87 -4.71 6.07 -4.58
N LEU A 88 -3.70 6.16 -5.46
CA LEU A 88 -2.28 6.16 -5.08
C LEU A 88 -1.96 7.26 -4.05
N ARG A 89 -2.34 8.52 -4.33
CA ARG A 89 -2.12 9.64 -3.40
C ARG A 89 -2.85 9.44 -2.06
N LYS A 90 -4.07 8.91 -2.09
CA LYS A 90 -4.83 8.63 -0.88
C LYS A 90 -4.13 7.56 -0.05
N GLY A 91 -3.69 6.47 -0.68
CA GLY A 91 -2.88 5.42 -0.06
C GLY A 91 -1.62 6.00 0.56
N TYR A 92 -0.84 6.77 -0.20
CA TYR A 92 0.38 7.44 0.28
C TYR A 92 0.12 8.28 1.52
N SER A 93 -0.91 9.13 1.49
CA SER A 93 -1.23 9.98 2.64
C SER A 93 -1.55 9.16 3.90
N GLN A 94 -2.28 8.06 3.74
CA GLN A 94 -2.63 7.16 4.83
C GLN A 94 -1.39 6.42 5.37
N GLY A 95 -0.58 5.87 4.46
CA GLY A 95 0.68 5.20 4.80
C GLY A 95 1.62 6.13 5.55
N PHE A 96 1.81 7.37 5.07
CA PHE A 96 2.69 8.35 5.71
C PHE A 96 2.29 8.63 7.15
N VAL A 97 1.00 8.80 7.42
CA VAL A 97 0.51 9.00 8.78
C VAL A 97 0.77 7.76 9.64
N ALA A 98 0.54 6.56 9.11
CA ALA A 98 0.78 5.31 9.84
C ALA A 98 2.27 5.09 10.14
N GLY A 99 3.13 5.17 9.12
CA GLY A 99 4.58 5.01 9.26
C GLY A 99 5.19 6.05 10.18
N TYR A 100 4.77 7.32 10.08
CA TYR A 100 5.24 8.35 10.99
C TYR A 100 4.85 8.06 12.44
N ALA A 101 3.62 7.59 12.69
CA ALA A 101 3.17 7.25 14.03
C ALA A 101 3.97 6.08 14.62
N ASP A 102 4.27 5.05 13.82
CA ASP A 102 5.06 3.90 14.27
C ASP A 102 6.53 4.29 14.51
N GLY A 103 7.14 5.06 13.59
CA GLY A 103 8.51 5.55 13.75
C GLY A 103 8.66 6.50 14.95
N ALA A 104 7.71 7.41 15.17
CA ALA A 104 7.74 8.34 16.30
C ALA A 104 7.57 7.64 17.65
N ALA A 105 6.91 6.49 17.66
CA ALA A 105 6.77 5.64 18.84
C ALA A 105 7.97 4.69 19.06
N GLY A 106 8.96 4.69 18.17
CA GLY A 106 10.07 3.74 18.19
C GLY A 106 9.63 2.29 17.94
N SER A 107 8.51 2.10 17.24
CA SER A 107 7.99 0.77 16.89
C SER A 107 8.78 0.16 15.73
N GLU A 108 8.69 -1.15 15.57
CA GLU A 108 9.28 -1.85 14.43
C GLU A 108 8.59 -1.47 13.11
N PHE A 109 9.35 -1.52 12.01
CA PHE A 109 8.81 -1.36 10.67
C PHE A 109 7.97 -2.60 10.29
N ARG A 110 6.64 -2.47 10.29
CA ARG A 110 5.72 -3.61 10.08
C ARG A 110 5.07 -3.68 8.69
N ALA A 111 4.99 -2.57 7.95
CA ALA A 111 4.15 -2.46 6.76
C ALA A 111 4.39 -3.56 5.71
N ILE A 112 5.66 -3.88 5.39
CA ILE A 112 5.97 -4.96 4.43
C ILE A 112 5.48 -6.32 4.92
N SER A 113 5.68 -6.65 6.20
CA SER A 113 5.21 -7.93 6.76
C SER A 113 3.69 -8.06 6.68
N GLU A 114 2.97 -6.99 7.02
CA GLU A 114 1.50 -6.97 6.93
C GLU A 114 1.00 -7.07 5.50
N MET A 115 1.65 -6.37 4.56
CA MET A 115 1.31 -6.45 3.14
C MET A 115 1.56 -7.85 2.57
N ARG A 116 2.65 -8.52 2.97
CA ARG A 116 2.93 -9.91 2.57
C ARG A 116 1.89 -10.88 3.12
N GLU A 117 1.52 -10.73 4.39
CA GLU A 117 0.44 -11.53 4.99
C GLU A 117 -0.89 -11.31 4.28
N ALA A 118 -1.22 -10.04 3.99
CA ALA A 118 -2.45 -9.68 3.29
C ALA A 118 -2.47 -10.19 1.84
N ALA A 119 -1.32 -10.18 1.16
CA ALA A 119 -1.15 -10.75 -0.17
C ALA A 119 -1.23 -12.29 -0.17
N ALA A 120 -0.70 -12.96 0.86
CA ALA A 120 -0.76 -14.43 0.96
C ALA A 120 -2.20 -14.95 1.00
N VAL A 121 -3.13 -14.18 1.59
CA VAL A 121 -4.55 -14.54 1.65
C VAL A 121 -5.25 -14.42 0.29
N LEU A 122 -4.71 -13.62 -0.64
CA LEU A 122 -5.25 -13.53 -2.01
C LEU A 122 -5.05 -14.82 -2.81
N GLY A 123 -4.15 -15.70 -2.37
CA GLY A 123 -3.78 -16.92 -3.08
C GLY A 123 -3.05 -16.64 -4.41
N THR A 124 -2.80 -17.70 -5.17
CA THR A 124 -2.19 -17.61 -6.52
C THR A 124 -3.20 -17.37 -7.63
N GLU A 125 -4.50 -17.37 -7.31
CA GLU A 125 -5.57 -17.13 -8.28
C GLU A 125 -5.72 -15.64 -8.57
N LEU A 126 -4.73 -15.10 -9.28
CA LEU A 126 -5.00 -13.97 -10.14
C LEU A 126 -6.05 -14.43 -11.16
N PRO A 127 -7.20 -13.75 -11.28
CA PRO A 127 -8.20 -14.14 -12.27
C PRO A 127 -7.52 -14.19 -13.65
N ASN A 128 -7.59 -15.35 -14.30
CA ASN A 128 -7.03 -15.55 -15.63
C ASN A 128 -7.60 -14.48 -16.57
N ASN A 129 -6.73 -13.62 -17.09
CA ASN A 129 -7.07 -12.46 -17.90
C ASN A 129 -7.40 -12.84 -19.35
N ASP A 130 -8.00 -14.01 -19.59
CA ASP A 130 -8.16 -14.58 -20.94
C ASP A 130 -9.11 -13.74 -21.83
N ALA A 131 -9.91 -12.85 -21.24
CA ALA A 131 -10.73 -11.87 -21.96
C ALA A 131 -10.03 -10.49 -22.06
N PRO A 132 -9.86 -9.92 -23.26
CA PRO A 132 -9.31 -8.58 -23.44
C PRO A 132 -10.07 -7.53 -22.62
N GLY A 133 -9.37 -6.76 -21.78
CA GLY A 133 -9.96 -5.71 -20.94
C GLY A 133 -10.52 -6.16 -19.59
N SER A 134 -10.67 -7.47 -19.35
CA SER A 134 -11.13 -8.00 -18.05
C SER A 134 -10.16 -7.68 -16.91
N GLY A 135 -8.85 -7.81 -17.14
CA GLY A 135 -7.83 -7.55 -16.10
C GLY A 135 -7.83 -6.12 -15.57
N MET A 136 -8.06 -5.11 -16.42
CA MET A 136 -8.15 -3.72 -15.97
C MET A 136 -9.39 -3.47 -15.13
N ALA A 137 -10.54 -4.01 -15.53
CA ALA A 137 -11.77 -3.89 -14.73
C ALA A 137 -11.64 -4.62 -13.39
N MET A 138 -11.00 -5.79 -13.37
CA MET A 138 -10.73 -6.56 -12.15
C MET A 138 -9.81 -5.80 -11.20
N ALA A 139 -8.68 -5.27 -11.70
CA ALA A 139 -7.76 -4.46 -10.91
C ALA A 139 -8.42 -3.18 -10.37
N ALA A 140 -9.24 -2.50 -11.17
CA ALA A 140 -9.96 -1.31 -10.73
C ALA A 140 -10.96 -1.62 -9.61
N ASN A 141 -11.71 -2.72 -9.72
CA ASN A 141 -12.65 -3.16 -8.67
C ASN A 141 -11.91 -3.64 -7.43
N PHE A 142 -10.82 -4.40 -7.58
CA PHE A 142 -9.95 -4.79 -6.48
C PHE A 142 -9.42 -3.56 -5.73
N ASN A 143 -8.86 -2.58 -6.45
CA ASN A 143 -8.33 -1.36 -5.85
C ASN A 143 -9.41 -0.58 -5.09
N ARG A 144 -10.60 -0.42 -5.68
CA ARG A 144 -11.72 0.24 -5.01
C ARG A 144 -12.13 -0.51 -3.73
N GLY A 145 -12.27 -1.83 -3.84
CA GLY A 145 -12.54 -2.69 -2.71
C GLY A 145 -11.51 -2.52 -1.61
N PHE A 146 -10.21 -2.57 -1.95
CA PHE A 146 -9.11 -2.37 -1.01
C PHE A 146 -9.22 -1.04 -0.27
N GLU A 147 -9.45 0.04 -1.00
CA GLU A 147 -9.63 1.36 -0.42
C GLU A 147 -10.81 1.39 0.56
N ASP A 148 -11.99 0.90 0.15
CA ASP A 148 -13.19 0.84 0.99
C ASP A 148 -12.97 -0.04 2.24
N GLY A 149 -12.31 -1.17 2.06
CA GLY A 149 -11.91 -2.10 3.11
C GLY A 149 -11.01 -1.43 4.13
N TYR A 150 -9.95 -0.75 3.68
CA TYR A 150 -9.01 -0.04 4.54
C TYR A 150 -9.71 0.96 5.46
N PHE A 151 -10.57 1.82 4.93
CA PHE A 151 -11.29 2.78 5.77
C PHE A 151 -12.31 2.12 6.70
N ALA A 152 -12.97 1.04 6.25
CA ALA A 152 -13.82 0.25 7.13
C ALA A 152 -13.02 -0.39 8.28
N GLY A 153 -11.84 -0.96 7.99
CA GLY A 153 -10.94 -1.53 8.99
C GLY A 153 -10.55 -0.51 10.06
N GLN A 154 -10.18 0.70 9.64
CA GLN A 154 -9.90 1.79 10.57
C GLN A 154 -11.10 2.12 11.46
N ALA A 155 -12.30 2.21 10.89
CA ALA A 155 -13.52 2.50 11.64
C ALA A 155 -13.93 1.38 12.62
N TYR A 156 -13.44 0.15 12.42
CA TYR A 156 -13.74 -1.01 13.26
C TYR A 156 -12.73 -1.24 14.39
N ALA A 157 -11.57 -0.61 14.36
CA ALA A 157 -10.50 -0.86 15.33
C ALA A 157 -10.83 -0.55 16.80
N GLY A 158 -11.75 0.39 17.04
CA GLY A 158 -12.27 0.67 18.38
C GLY A 158 -13.41 -0.25 18.85
N LYS A 159 -13.80 -1.26 18.06
CA LYS A 159 -14.90 -2.17 18.40
C LYS A 159 -14.40 -3.46 19.06
N PRO A 160 -15.15 -4.05 20.00
CA PRO A 160 -14.69 -5.17 20.84
C PRO A 160 -14.40 -6.48 20.08
N ARG A 161 -14.95 -6.66 18.88
CA ARG A 161 -14.64 -7.80 18.00
C ARG A 161 -14.51 -7.32 16.57
N ALA A 162 -13.33 -7.52 16.00
CA ALA A 162 -13.12 -7.42 14.58
C ALA A 162 -13.02 -8.81 13.96
N PRO A 163 -13.64 -9.02 12.79
CA PRO A 163 -13.70 -10.33 12.17
C PRO A 163 -12.43 -10.62 11.36
N LEU A 164 -11.25 -10.58 12.00
CA LEU A 164 -9.97 -10.69 11.29
C LEU A 164 -9.52 -12.13 11.06
N GLY A 165 -10.11 -13.08 11.79
CA GLY A 165 -9.68 -14.49 11.78
C GLY A 165 -10.20 -15.29 10.59
N ASP A 166 -11.14 -14.76 9.81
CA ASP A 166 -11.77 -15.49 8.72
C ASP A 166 -11.94 -14.60 7.47
N PHE A 167 -11.13 -14.88 6.45
CA PHE A 167 -11.21 -14.19 5.16
C PHE A 167 -12.56 -14.43 4.46
N ALA A 168 -13.15 -15.62 4.63
CA ALA A 168 -14.48 -15.91 4.10
C ALA A 168 -15.55 -15.05 4.81
N TYR A 169 -15.39 -14.81 6.11
CA TYR A 169 -16.22 -13.85 6.82
C TYR A 169 -16.05 -12.43 6.26
N LEU A 170 -14.82 -11.93 6.11
CA LEU A 170 -14.60 -10.58 5.59
C LEU A 170 -15.14 -10.41 4.17
N THR A 171 -15.03 -11.46 3.35
CA THR A 171 -15.62 -11.50 2.01
C THR A 171 -17.15 -11.44 2.10
N SER A 172 -17.78 -12.22 2.98
CA SER A 172 -19.23 -12.16 3.23
C SER A 172 -19.70 -10.82 3.80
N PHE A 173 -18.90 -10.22 4.66
CA PHE A 173 -19.13 -8.89 5.22
C PHE A 173 -19.10 -7.82 4.12
N CYS A 174 -18.14 -7.91 3.18
CA CYS A 174 -18.13 -7.10 1.98
C CYS A 174 -19.43 -7.25 1.18
N MET A 175 -19.91 -8.48 0.97
CA MET A 175 -21.15 -8.71 0.21
C MET A 175 -22.34 -7.97 0.82
N GLY A 176 -22.52 -8.10 2.14
CA GLY A 176 -23.56 -7.38 2.87
C GLY A 176 -23.39 -5.85 2.83
N HIS A 177 -22.15 -5.38 2.91
CA HIS A 177 -21.83 -3.96 3.00
C HIS A 177 -21.91 -3.23 1.65
N LEU A 178 -21.36 -3.81 0.58
CA LEU A 178 -21.28 -3.19 -0.75
C LEU A 178 -22.44 -3.56 -1.67
N TYR A 179 -23.00 -4.77 -1.54
CA TYR A 179 -24.00 -5.31 -2.47
C TYR A 179 -25.35 -5.62 -1.81
N GLY A 180 -25.47 -5.39 -0.50
CA GLY A 180 -26.70 -5.54 0.27
C GLY A 180 -26.87 -6.92 0.92
N PRO A 181 -27.83 -7.07 1.85
CA PRO A 181 -27.95 -8.24 2.72
C PRO A 181 -28.37 -9.53 2.01
N THR A 182 -28.87 -9.43 0.77
CA THR A 182 -29.31 -10.57 -0.04
C THR A 182 -28.27 -10.99 -1.08
N ALA A 183 -27.07 -10.39 -1.06
CA ALA A 183 -25.98 -10.77 -1.95
C ALA A 183 -25.48 -12.18 -1.59
N ASP A 184 -25.33 -13.03 -2.61
CA ASP A 184 -24.82 -14.40 -2.51
C ASP A 184 -23.63 -14.51 -3.47
N ASP A 185 -22.55 -15.17 -3.03
CA ASP A 185 -21.31 -15.37 -3.80
C ASP A 185 -21.57 -15.98 -5.18
N LYS A 186 -22.56 -16.88 -5.27
CA LYS A 186 -22.96 -17.53 -6.53
C LYS A 186 -23.53 -16.56 -7.57
N ARG A 187 -23.96 -15.37 -7.14
CA ARG A 187 -24.57 -14.34 -8.00
C ARG A 187 -23.59 -13.21 -8.33
N LEU A 188 -22.42 -13.18 -7.70
CA LEU A 188 -21.41 -12.16 -7.97
C LEU A 188 -20.66 -12.50 -9.25
N GLY A 189 -20.56 -11.51 -10.14
CA GLY A 189 -19.61 -11.55 -11.24
C GLY A 189 -18.18 -11.42 -10.72
N ASP A 190 -17.22 -11.76 -11.58
CA ASP A 190 -15.79 -11.67 -11.25
C ASP A 190 -15.37 -10.28 -10.74
N PRO A 191 -15.85 -9.14 -11.31
CA PRO A 191 -15.50 -7.82 -10.80
C PRO A 191 -15.93 -7.59 -9.35
N GLN A 192 -17.10 -8.08 -8.95
CA GLN A 192 -17.58 -7.96 -7.58
C GLN A 192 -16.78 -8.84 -6.62
N LYS A 193 -16.40 -10.05 -7.06
CA LYS A 193 -15.50 -10.92 -6.29
C LYS A 193 -14.13 -10.28 -6.11
N ALA A 194 -13.59 -9.62 -7.14
CA ALA A 194 -12.36 -8.85 -7.04
C ALA A 194 -12.47 -7.71 -6.02
N ALA A 195 -13.56 -6.96 -6.04
CA ALA A 195 -13.82 -5.91 -5.05
C ALA A 195 -13.87 -6.48 -3.62
N CYS A 196 -14.56 -7.61 -3.39
CA CYS A 196 -14.62 -8.17 -2.05
C CYS A 196 -13.30 -8.76 -1.55
N ARG A 197 -12.48 -9.34 -2.44
CA ARG A 197 -11.11 -9.72 -2.08
C ARG A 197 -10.28 -8.50 -1.70
N GLY A 198 -10.32 -7.45 -2.52
CA GLY A 198 -9.68 -6.17 -2.22
C GLY A 198 -10.13 -5.65 -0.85
N TYR A 199 -11.43 -5.62 -0.61
CA TYR A 199 -12.02 -5.17 0.66
C TYR A 199 -11.49 -5.93 1.86
N ALA A 200 -11.50 -7.25 1.84
CA ALA A 200 -11.01 -8.06 2.95
C ALA A 200 -9.52 -7.79 3.23
N THR A 201 -8.70 -7.68 2.18
CA THR A 201 -7.27 -7.36 2.30
C THR A 201 -7.05 -5.95 2.88
N GLY A 202 -7.74 -4.94 2.33
CA GLY A 202 -7.65 -3.57 2.81
C GLY A 202 -8.11 -3.43 4.25
N PHE A 203 -9.20 -4.10 4.64
CA PHE A 203 -9.74 -4.09 6.00
C PHE A 203 -8.72 -4.55 7.03
N ARG A 204 -7.97 -5.61 6.74
CA ARG A 204 -6.92 -6.11 7.63
C ARG A 204 -5.86 -5.03 7.90
N ILE A 205 -5.35 -4.39 6.85
CA ILE A 205 -4.34 -3.33 6.95
C ILE A 205 -4.88 -2.10 7.69
N GLY A 206 -6.09 -1.65 7.34
CA GLY A 206 -6.70 -0.50 8.02
C GLY A 206 -6.97 -0.75 9.51
N TYR A 207 -7.31 -1.99 9.86
CA TYR A 207 -7.52 -2.39 11.25
C TYR A 207 -6.21 -2.44 12.05
N SER A 208 -5.16 -3.08 11.51
CA SER A 208 -3.84 -3.16 12.17
C SER A 208 -3.27 -1.77 12.47
N ASP A 209 -3.46 -0.81 11.56
CA ASP A 209 -2.96 0.55 11.71
C ASP A 209 -3.51 1.32 12.91
N ILE A 210 -4.81 1.20 13.18
CA ILE A 210 -5.38 1.86 14.37
C ILE A 210 -4.95 1.12 15.64
N ARG A 211 -4.90 -0.21 15.60
CA ARG A 211 -4.45 -1.02 16.75
C ARG A 211 -3.02 -0.72 17.16
N SER A 212 -2.12 -0.56 16.19
CA SER A 212 -0.73 -0.13 16.45
C SER A 212 -0.71 1.22 17.15
N ARG A 213 -1.45 2.21 16.60
CA ARG A 213 -1.53 3.55 17.19
C ARG A 213 -2.11 3.56 18.61
N GLU A 214 -3.14 2.76 18.88
CA GLU A 214 -3.70 2.59 20.23
C GLU A 214 -2.71 1.94 21.21
N ALA A 215 -1.90 1.00 20.73
CA ALA A 215 -0.84 0.38 21.53
C ALA A 215 0.26 1.40 21.86
N ASN A 216 0.71 2.18 20.86
CA ASN A 216 1.73 3.21 21.01
C ASN A 216 1.27 4.31 21.97
N THR A 217 0.04 4.79 21.82
CA THR A 217 -0.54 5.81 22.71
C THR A 217 -0.57 5.34 24.17
N ARG A 218 -0.90 4.06 24.41
CA ARG A 218 -0.91 3.48 25.76
C ARG A 218 0.48 3.27 26.34
N ALA A 219 1.48 3.01 25.50
CA ALA A 219 2.86 2.86 25.92
C ALA A 219 3.46 4.21 26.37
N SER A 220 3.17 5.29 25.65
CA SER A 220 3.66 6.64 25.98
C SER A 220 3.00 7.27 27.22
N ALA A 221 1.89 6.71 27.71
CA ALA A 221 1.18 7.22 28.89
C ALA A 221 1.67 6.64 30.22
N LYS A 222 2.61 5.69 30.20
CA LYS A 222 3.19 5.04 31.38
C LYS A 222 4.57 5.62 31.69
#